data_AF-A0A2S2CKM8-F1
#
_entry.id   AF-A0A2S2CKM8-F1
#
_cell.length_a   1.000
_cell.length_b   1.000
_cell.length_c   1.000
_cell.angle_alpha   90.00
_cell.angle_beta   90.00
_cell.angle_gamma   90.00
#
_symmetry.space_group_name_H-M   'P 1'
#
loop_
_entity.id
_entity.type
_entity.pdbx_description
1 polymer ?
#
loop_
_entity_poly.entity_id
_entity_poly.type
_entity_poly.pdbx_seq_one_letter_code
_entity_poly.pdbx_strand_id
1 'polypeptide(L)' 'MQPIETIQVETPTVGCDGGGGALGHPLVYLTLGKDGRVECPYCSRQYVLKEGAKTGTHGH' A
#
# COMPACT_ATOMS: atom_id res chain seq x y z
N MET A 1 -7.13 18.80 9.34
CA MET A 1 -7.28 17.42 8.82
C MET A 1 -6.34 17.31 7.63
N GLN A 2 -5.16 16.70 7.78
CA GLN A 2 -4.25 16.52 6.64
C GLN A 2 -4.86 15.48 5.69
N PRO A 3 -4.82 15.70 4.37
CA PRO A 3 -5.35 14.74 3.42
C PRO A 3 -4.52 13.46 3.51
N ILE A 4 -5.18 12.34 3.83
CA ILE A 4 -4.58 11.02 3.70
C ILE A 4 -4.30 10.76 2.21
N GLU A 5 -3.03 10.64 1.84
CA GLU A 5 -2.65 10.33 0.47
C GLU A 5 -3.07 8.88 0.17
N THR A 6 -4.10 8.72 -0.66
CA THR A 6 -4.64 7.41 -1.03
C THR A 6 -4.03 6.92 -2.34
N ILE A 7 -3.35 5.77 -2.29
CA ILE A 7 -2.65 5.16 -3.42
C ILE A 7 -3.39 3.88 -3.82
N GLN A 8 -3.79 3.81 -5.10
CA GLN A 8 -4.41 2.61 -5.65
C GLN A 8 -3.37 1.59 -6.10
N VAL A 9 -3.47 0.35 -5.61
CA VAL A 9 -2.55 -0.74 -5.91
C VAL A 9 -3.26 -1.91 -6.58
N GLU A 10 -2.50 -2.67 -7.35
CA GLU A 10 -3.01 -3.80 -8.14
C GLU A 10 -2.77 -5.15 -7.45
N THR A 11 -2.01 -5.13 -6.35
CA THR A 11 -1.63 -6.31 -5.58
C THR A 11 -2.03 -6.13 -4.11
N PRO A 12 -2.42 -7.21 -3.43
CA PRO A 12 -2.73 -7.16 -2.00
C PRO A 12 -1.48 -6.99 -1.13
N THR A 13 -0.29 -6.99 -1.72
CA THR A 13 0.97 -6.71 -1.03
C THR A 13 1.65 -5.53 -1.70
N VAL A 14 1.97 -4.49 -0.92
CA VAL A 14 2.61 -3.26 -1.40
C VAL A 14 3.88 -2.97 -0.62
N GLY A 15 4.95 -2.61 -1.33
CA GLY A 15 6.15 -2.06 -0.72
C GLY A 15 5.98 -0.56 -0.51
N CYS A 16 6.13 -0.09 0.72
CA CYS A 16 6.13 1.32 1.06
C CYS A 16 7.52 1.71 1.58
N ASP A 17 8.14 2.69 0.93
CA ASP A 17 9.46 3.25 1.24
C ASP A 17 9.37 4.75 1.61
N GLY A 18 8.16 5.26 1.83
CA GLY A 18 7.92 6.68 2.13
C GLY A 18 8.16 7.62 0.95
N GLY A 19 8.31 7.13 -0.29
CA GLY A 19 8.48 7.96 -1.49
C GLY A 19 9.93 8.28 -1.87
N GLY A 20 10.88 7.39 -1.56
CA GLY A 20 12.24 7.41 -2.09
C GLY A 20 13.15 8.58 -1.67
N GLY A 21 12.71 9.45 -0.75
CA GLY A 21 13.47 10.61 -0.30
C GLY A 21 14.18 10.41 1.05
N ALA A 22 15.04 11.37 1.41
CA ALA A 22 15.77 11.37 2.70
C ALA A 22 14.86 11.44 3.95
N LEU A 23 13.58 11.81 3.77
CA LEU A 23 12.56 11.84 4.82
C LEU A 23 11.61 10.64 4.77
N GLY A 24 11.88 9.66 3.90
CA GLY A 24 11.14 8.40 3.85
C GLY A 24 11.47 7.47 5.03
N HIS A 25 10.88 6.29 5.00
CA HIS A 25 11.18 5.21 5.94
C HIS A 25 11.76 4.01 5.17
N PRO A 26 12.43 3.06 5.84
CA PRO A 26 12.88 1.83 5.19
C PRO A 26 11.73 1.14 4.46
N LEU A 27 12.06 0.42 3.38
CA LEU A 27 11.09 -0.36 2.62
C LEU A 27 10.42 -1.38 3.55
N VAL A 28 9.12 -1.22 3.75
CA VAL A 28 8.27 -2.15 4.49
C VAL A 28 7.19 -2.70 3.56
N TYR A 29 6.89 -3.99 3.72
CA TYR A 29 5.80 -4.62 2.97
C TYR A 29 4.53 -4.61 3.81
N LEU A 30 3.51 -3.96 3.28
CA LEU A 30 2.18 -3.90 3.87
C LEU A 30 1.27 -4.85 3.08
N THR A 31 0.49 -5.65 3.81
CA THR A 31 -0.52 -6.51 3.22
C THR A 31 -1.90 -5.88 3.43
N LEU A 32 -2.62 -5.68 2.34
CA LEU A 32 -3.98 -5.16 2.33
C LEU A 32 -4.90 -6.19 2.99
N GLY A 33 -5.72 -5.72 3.93
CA GLY A 33 -6.68 -6.56 4.65
C GLY A 33 -7.82 -7.06 3.75
N LYS A 34 -8.80 -7.73 4.35
CA LYS A 34 -10.00 -8.21 3.64
C LYS A 34 -10.79 -7.08 2.97
N ASP A 35 -10.73 -5.89 3.54
CA ASP A 35 -11.35 -4.67 2.99
C ASP A 35 -10.59 -4.10 1.78
N GLY A 36 -9.49 -4.74 1.35
CA GLY A 36 -8.67 -4.26 0.24
C GLY A 36 -8.01 -2.92 0.54
N ARG A 37 -7.73 -2.60 1.81
CA ARG A 37 -7.01 -1.38 2.20
C ARG A 37 -6.04 -1.61 3.35
N VAL A 38 -5.00 -0.78 3.43
CA VAL A 38 -4.04 -0.75 4.55
C VAL A 38 -3.46 0.66 4.68
N GLU A 39 -3.16 1.09 5.90
CA GLU A 39 -2.48 2.35 6.18
C GLU A 39 -1.03 2.10 6.56
N CYS A 40 -0.10 2.89 6.01
CA CYS A 40 1.29 2.86 6.42
C CYS A 40 1.48 3.64 7.73
N PRO A 41 2.01 3.02 8.80
CA PRO A 41 2.17 3.68 10.10
C PRO A 41 3.26 4.77 10.12
N TYR A 42 4.05 4.90 9.06
CA TYR A 42 5.17 5.85 8.99
C TYR A 42 4.83 7.12 8.22
N CYS A 43 4.27 6.97 7.01
CA CYS A 43 3.94 8.08 6.12
C CYS A 43 2.44 8.39 6.08
N SER A 44 1.61 7.67 6.83
CA SER A 44 0.15 7.83 6.90
C SER A 44 -0.55 7.78 5.53
N ARG A 45 0.07 7.07 4.58
CA ARG A 45 -0.49 6.81 3.25
C ARG A 45 -1.45 5.63 3.32
N GLN A 46 -2.59 5.77 2.67
CA GLN A 46 -3.57 4.70 2.58
C GLN A 46 -3.42 3.99 1.24
N TYR A 47 -3.15 2.69 1.26
CA TYR A 47 -3.12 1.86 0.06
C TYR A 47 -4.47 1.17 -0.10
N VAL A 48 -5.04 1.22 -1.30
CA VAL A 48 -6.35 0.63 -1.62
C VAL A 48 -6.24 -0.23 -2.87
N LEU A 49 -6.76 -1.44 -2.83
CA LEU A 49 -6.77 -2.36 -3.95
C LEU A 49 -7.72 -1.82 -5.03
N LYS A 50 -7.26 -1.78 -6.29
CA LYS A 50 -8.14 -1.44 -7.41
C LYS A 50 -9.26 -2.47 -7.55
N GLU A 51 -10.45 -2.03 -7.92
CA GLU A 51 -11.55 -2.94 -8.26
C GLU A 51 -11.13 -3.83 -9.45
N GLY A 52 -11.14 -5.15 -9.25
CA GLY A 52 -10.69 -6.13 -10.25
C GLY A 52 -9.22 -6.55 -10.17
N ALA A 53 -8.46 -6.00 -9.20
CA ALA A 53 -7.12 -6.48 -8.90
C ALA A 53 -7.15 -7.93 -8.39
N LYS A 54 -6.29 -8.77 -8.96
CA LYS A 54 -6.29 -10.22 -8.74
C LYS A 54 -5.77 -10.50 -7.33
N THR A 55 -6.67 -10.82 -6.39
CA THR A 55 -6.32 -11.31 -5.05
C THR A 55 -5.81 -12.75 -5.16
N GLY A 56 -4.59 -12.90 -5.64
CA GLY A 56 -3.88 -14.18 -5.66
C GLY A 56 -4.07 -14.98 -6.94
N THR A 57 -3.06 -14.94 -7.80
CA THR A 57 -2.49 -16.16 -8.36
C THR A 57 -1.01 -15.88 -8.62
N HIS A 58 -0.15 -16.40 -7.75
CA HIS A 58 1.24 -16.62 -8.14
C HIS A 58 1.18 -17.73 -9.19
N GLY A 59 1.09 -17.32 -10.47
CA GLY A 59 1.22 -18.23 -11.59
C GLY A 59 2.61 -18.86 -11.59
N HIS A 60 2.63 -20.18 -11.71
CA HIS A 60 3.77 -21.10 -11.68
C HIS A 60 4.98 -20.68 -12.50
#